data_AF-A0A1V6C0Q2-F1
#
_entry.id   AF-A0A1V6C0Q2-F1
#
_cell.length_a   1.000
_cell.length_b   1.000
_cell.length_c   1.000
_cell.angle_alpha   90.00
_cell.angle_beta   90.00
_cell.angle_gamma   90.00
#
_symmetry.space_group_name_H-M   'P 1'
#
loop_
_entity.id
_entity.type
_entity.pdbx_description
1 polymer ?
#
loop_
_entity_poly.entity_id
_entity_poly.type
_entity_poly.pdbx_seq_one_letter_code
_entity_poly.pdbx_strand_id
1 'polypeptide(L)'
;MNISITIAAFLACLPMVAQEKAIIDLQPQQETWRIEKEIYGHFAEHLGTCIYGGLWVGPDSPIPNTQGYRNDVLEALKKLQIPVLRWPGGCFADEYHWRDGIGPRQLRPKMINTHWGGTVEDNSFGTHELLNLCELLGCEPYVSANLGSGTVEEMADWVEYMTSPADSPLANLRRENGRDEPWKIRYFGVGNESWGCGGNMRPEFYADQYRRYATYCRNFGDRTGASVPAEHHA
;
A
#
# COMPACT_ATOMS: atom_id res chain seq x y z
N MET A 1 -41.97 -78.32 15.60
CA MET A 1 -42.44 -77.53 14.45
C MET A 1 -41.78 -76.17 14.53
N ASN A 2 -41.13 -75.79 13.43
CA ASN A 2 -40.07 -74.78 13.32
C ASN A 2 -40.52 -73.31 13.50
N ILE A 3 -39.62 -72.50 14.10
CA ILE A 3 -39.08 -71.20 13.64
C ILE A 3 -40.12 -70.06 13.44
N SER A 4 -40.01 -68.86 14.03
CA SER A 4 -38.93 -67.88 13.83
C SER A 4 -39.12 -66.65 14.72
N ILE A 5 -38.02 -66.15 15.33
CA ILE A 5 -37.95 -64.81 15.91
C ILE A 5 -37.29 -63.92 14.85
N THR A 6 -38.04 -63.00 14.26
CA THR A 6 -37.54 -62.06 13.26
C THR A 6 -36.93 -60.85 13.96
N ILE A 7 -35.60 -60.84 14.11
CA ILE A 7 -34.85 -59.64 14.51
C ILE A 7 -34.71 -58.76 13.27
N ALA A 8 -35.42 -57.62 13.26
CA ALA A 8 -35.24 -56.59 12.24
C ALA A 8 -33.93 -55.84 12.51
N ALA A 9 -32.87 -56.20 11.77
CA ALA A 9 -31.62 -55.47 11.77
C ALA A 9 -31.81 -54.16 10.97
N PHE A 10 -31.95 -53.04 11.68
CA PHE A 10 -31.82 -51.71 11.09
C PHE A 10 -30.34 -51.47 10.76
N LEU A 11 -29.93 -51.80 9.53
CA LEU A 11 -28.63 -51.41 9.00
C LEU A 11 -28.65 -49.90 8.79
N ALA A 12 -27.99 -49.16 9.69
CA ALA A 12 -27.67 -47.76 9.44
C ALA A 12 -26.62 -47.69 8.32
N CYS A 13 -27.05 -47.45 7.08
CA CYS A 13 -26.16 -47.09 5.98
C CYS A 13 -25.58 -45.70 6.26
N LEU A 14 -24.43 -45.65 6.94
CA LEU A 14 -23.60 -44.44 6.94
C LEU A 14 -23.03 -44.27 5.52
N PRO A 15 -23.15 -43.08 4.90
CA PRO A 15 -22.56 -42.85 3.60
C PRO A 15 -21.03 -42.93 3.73
N MET A 16 -20.46 -43.96 3.12
CA MET A 16 -19.02 -44.12 3.01
C MET A 16 -18.53 -43.12 1.97
N VAL A 17 -18.09 -41.94 2.42
CA VAL A 17 -17.42 -40.98 1.54
C VAL A 17 -16.07 -41.58 1.20
N ALA A 18 -15.91 -42.04 -0.05
CA ALA A 18 -14.63 -42.53 -0.53
C ALA A 18 -13.64 -41.36 -0.54
N GLN A 19 -12.55 -41.49 0.23
CA GLN A 19 -11.50 -40.48 0.23
C GLN A 19 -10.70 -40.60 -1.05
N GLU A 20 -10.78 -39.60 -1.93
CA GLU A 20 -9.95 -39.55 -3.13
C GLU A 20 -8.48 -39.43 -2.73
N LYS A 21 -7.65 -40.29 -3.32
CA LYS A 21 -6.22 -40.34 -3.03
C LYS A 21 -5.48 -39.46 -4.04
N ALA A 22 -4.97 -38.32 -3.58
CA ALA A 22 -3.98 -37.54 -4.31
C ALA A 22 -2.57 -37.99 -3.92
N ILE A 23 -1.69 -38.17 -4.90
CA ILE A 23 -0.26 -38.45 -4.71
C ILE A 23 0.51 -37.24 -5.25
N ILE A 24 1.30 -36.60 -4.39
CA ILE A 24 2.19 -35.49 -4.76
C ILE A 24 3.63 -36.01 -4.63
N ASP A 25 4.39 -35.93 -5.71
CA ASP A 25 5.82 -36.24 -5.72
C ASP A 25 6.62 -34.92 -5.72
N LEU A 26 7.38 -34.69 -4.65
CA LEU A 26 8.18 -33.48 -4.47
C LEU A 26 9.60 -33.75 -4.95
N GLN A 27 9.95 -33.18 -6.10
CA GLN A 27 11.29 -33.26 -6.68
C GLN A 27 12.08 -31.99 -6.31
N PRO A 28 12.99 -32.02 -5.33
CA PRO A 28 13.83 -30.85 -5.03
C PRO A 28 14.75 -30.57 -6.22
N GLN A 29 14.58 -29.42 -6.86
CA GLN A 29 15.46 -28.96 -7.93
C GLN A 29 16.80 -28.47 -7.35
N GLN A 30 17.88 -28.65 -8.12
CA GLN A 30 19.23 -28.23 -7.75
C GLN A 30 19.40 -26.70 -7.78
N GLU A 31 18.55 -26.00 -8.54
CA GLU A 31 18.37 -24.55 -8.52
C GLU A 31 16.90 -24.25 -8.20
N THR A 32 16.64 -23.41 -7.20
CA THR A 32 15.28 -23.03 -6.78
C THR A 32 15.03 -21.55 -7.04
N TRP A 33 13.88 -21.21 -7.61
CA TRP A 33 13.43 -19.82 -7.70
C TRP A 33 13.17 -19.25 -6.30
N ARG A 34 13.66 -18.04 -6.04
CA ARG A 34 13.37 -17.32 -4.81
C ARG A 34 11.94 -16.79 -4.87
N ILE A 35 11.12 -17.14 -3.88
CA ILE A 35 9.84 -16.46 -3.65
C ILE A 35 10.16 -15.13 -2.97
N GLU A 36 10.02 -14.03 -3.71
CA GLU A 36 10.26 -12.71 -3.13
C GLU A 36 9.23 -12.39 -2.06
N LYS A 37 9.70 -11.79 -0.95
CA LYS A 37 8.84 -11.50 0.20
C LYS A 37 7.70 -10.57 -0.20
N GLU A 38 7.94 -9.66 -1.14
CA GLU A 38 7.01 -8.65 -1.63
C GLU A 38 5.73 -9.24 -2.26
N ILE A 39 5.69 -10.55 -2.59
CA ILE A 39 4.46 -11.25 -2.93
C ILE A 39 3.42 -11.18 -1.78
N TYR A 40 3.88 -11.07 -0.53
CA TYR A 40 3.05 -10.89 0.66
C TYR A 40 2.82 -9.40 1.00
N GLY A 41 2.91 -8.51 0.00
CA GLY A 41 2.68 -7.08 0.16
C GLY A 41 1.24 -6.74 0.59
N HIS A 42 1.10 -5.60 1.26
CA HIS A 42 -0.18 -5.09 1.73
C HIS A 42 -0.56 -3.79 1.01
N PHE A 43 -1.85 -3.48 1.06
CA PHE A 43 -2.42 -2.31 0.41
C PHE A 43 -3.38 -1.59 1.36
N ALA A 44 -3.18 -0.29 1.58
CA ALA A 44 -4.02 0.57 2.42
C ALA A 44 -4.44 1.83 1.65
N GLU A 45 -5.71 1.87 1.26
CA GLU A 45 -6.33 3.04 0.62
C GLU A 45 -7.01 3.94 1.65
N HIS A 46 -7.05 5.25 1.37
CA HIS A 46 -8.02 6.15 2.02
C HIS A 46 -9.45 5.75 1.62
N LEU A 47 -9.96 4.69 2.27
CA LEU A 47 -11.23 4.06 1.96
C LEU A 47 -11.91 3.59 3.25
N GLY A 48 -13.08 4.13 3.53
CA GLY A 48 -13.88 3.77 4.71
C GLY A 48 -13.05 3.92 5.98
N THR A 49 -12.92 2.83 6.74
CA THR A 49 -12.16 2.80 7.99
C THR A 49 -10.79 2.11 7.86
N CYS A 50 -10.26 1.93 6.64
CA CYS A 50 -8.95 1.32 6.44
C CYS A 50 -7.85 2.15 7.11
N ILE A 51 -7.78 3.45 6.80
CA ILE A 51 -6.86 4.40 7.45
C ILE A 51 -7.45 4.86 8.78
N TYR A 52 -8.56 5.60 8.74
CA TYR A 52 -9.15 6.21 9.94
C TYR A 52 -9.89 5.19 10.80
N GLY A 53 -9.44 5.03 12.04
CA GLY A 53 -9.87 3.99 12.96
C GLY A 53 -9.16 2.64 12.74
N GLY A 54 -8.87 2.25 11.49
CA GLY A 54 -8.18 1.01 11.17
C GLY A 54 -6.68 1.01 11.44
N LEU A 55 -5.99 2.11 11.12
CA LEU A 55 -4.57 2.31 11.40
C LEU A 55 -4.34 3.56 12.25
N TRP A 56 -4.95 4.67 11.85
CA TRP A 56 -4.79 5.99 12.44
C TRP A 56 -5.98 6.33 13.34
N VAL A 57 -5.70 6.55 14.61
CA VAL A 57 -6.69 7.01 15.60
C VAL A 57 -6.42 8.43 16.10
N GLY A 58 -5.23 8.98 15.79
CA GLY A 58 -4.76 10.27 16.27
C GLY A 58 -4.06 10.17 17.64
N PRO A 59 -3.03 11.00 17.92
CA PRO A 59 -2.24 10.91 19.15
C PRO A 59 -3.05 11.08 20.44
N ASP A 60 -4.07 11.94 20.40
CA ASP A 60 -4.91 12.27 21.56
C ASP A 60 -6.09 11.30 21.75
N SER A 61 -6.15 10.22 20.97
CA SER A 61 -7.20 9.21 21.07
C SER A 61 -7.14 8.45 22.40
N PRO A 62 -8.29 8.10 23.00
CA PRO A 62 -8.32 7.20 24.15
C PRO A 62 -7.92 5.76 23.79
N ILE A 63 -7.89 5.40 22.49
CA ILE A 63 -7.41 4.09 22.04
C ILE A 63 -5.89 4.05 22.23
N PRO A 64 -5.33 3.00 22.89
CA PRO A 64 -3.89 2.87 23.08
C PRO A 64 -3.13 2.94 21.74
N ASN A 65 -2.25 3.93 21.62
CA ASN A 65 -1.58 4.24 20.37
C ASN A 65 -0.12 4.65 20.58
N THR A 66 0.66 4.54 19.51
CA THR A 66 2.02 5.07 19.40
C THR A 66 1.96 6.17 18.35
N GLN A 67 2.15 7.42 18.75
CA GLN A 67 2.12 8.58 17.82
C GLN A 67 0.86 8.69 16.94
N GLY A 68 -0.26 8.14 17.38
CA GLY A 68 -1.53 8.10 16.64
C GLY A 68 -1.82 6.79 15.90
N TYR A 69 -0.86 5.86 15.81
CA TYR A 69 -1.09 4.51 15.27
C TYR A 69 -1.59 3.59 16.39
N ARG A 70 -2.74 2.93 16.21
CA ARG A 70 -3.28 2.03 17.25
C ARG A 70 -2.36 0.82 17.48
N ASN A 71 -2.03 0.55 18.74
CA ASN A 71 -0.96 -0.39 19.10
C ASN A 71 -1.32 -1.85 18.78
N ASP A 72 -2.59 -2.21 18.90
CA ASP A 72 -3.07 -3.56 18.60
C ASP A 72 -2.84 -3.96 17.13
N VAL A 73 -3.15 -3.06 16.19
CA VAL A 73 -2.92 -3.30 14.76
C VAL A 73 -1.44 -3.20 14.41
N LEU A 74 -0.72 -2.21 14.95
CA LEU A 74 0.71 -2.07 14.73
C LEU A 74 1.48 -3.35 15.11
N GLU A 75 1.18 -3.92 16.29
CA GLU A 75 1.84 -5.15 16.75
C GLU A 75 1.41 -6.39 15.97
N ALA A 76 0.17 -6.44 15.49
CA ALA A 76 -0.28 -7.52 14.60
C ALA A 76 0.47 -7.49 13.26
N LEU A 77 0.60 -6.31 12.64
CA LEU A 77 1.31 -6.14 11.37
C LEU A 77 2.81 -6.44 11.49
N LYS A 78 3.45 -6.06 12.60
CA LYS A 78 4.84 -6.47 12.88
C LYS A 78 5.00 -7.99 12.95
N LYS A 79 4.07 -8.69 13.60
CA LYS A 79 4.08 -10.17 13.68
C LYS A 79 3.86 -10.84 12.34
N LEU A 80 3.08 -10.23 11.45
CA LEU A 80 2.93 -10.68 10.07
C LEU A 80 4.17 -10.42 9.21
N GLN A 81 5.12 -9.62 9.70
CA GLN A 81 6.35 -9.25 9.00
C GLN A 81 6.05 -8.67 7.61
N ILE A 82 5.09 -7.74 7.54
CA ILE A 82 4.66 -7.21 6.26
C ILE A 82 5.87 -6.60 5.51
N PRO A 83 6.10 -6.97 4.24
CA PRO A 83 7.33 -6.62 3.53
C PRO A 83 7.24 -5.26 2.84
N VAL A 84 6.05 -4.90 2.35
CA VAL A 84 5.78 -3.67 1.61
C VAL A 84 4.34 -3.23 1.86
N LEU A 85 4.10 -1.92 1.94
CA LEU A 85 2.78 -1.33 2.11
C LEU A 85 2.51 -0.26 1.05
N ARG A 86 1.49 -0.47 0.20
CA ARG A 86 1.05 0.48 -0.83
C ARG A 86 0.01 1.48 -0.31
N TRP A 87 0.19 2.77 -0.64
CA TRP A 87 -0.66 3.91 -0.24
C TRP A 87 -0.45 5.11 -1.21
N PRO A 88 -1.35 6.12 -1.33
CA PRO A 88 -2.66 6.34 -0.70
C PRO A 88 -3.79 5.58 -1.36
N GLY A 89 -3.45 4.90 -2.45
CA GLY A 89 -4.16 3.76 -2.97
C GLY A 89 -5.20 4.01 -4.01
N GLY A 90 -5.40 2.98 -4.83
CA GLY A 90 -6.55 2.80 -5.69
C GLY A 90 -6.95 4.06 -6.44
N CYS A 91 -8.25 4.23 -6.58
CA CYS A 91 -8.83 5.38 -7.25
C CYS A 91 -8.55 6.68 -6.49
N PHE A 92 -8.42 6.62 -5.16
CA PHE A 92 -8.09 7.80 -4.36
C PHE A 92 -6.75 8.44 -4.77
N ALA A 93 -5.74 7.63 -5.13
CA ALA A 93 -4.41 8.12 -5.48
C ALA A 93 -4.40 9.05 -6.69
N ASP A 94 -5.28 8.84 -7.67
CA ASP A 94 -5.39 9.69 -8.87
C ASP A 94 -6.26 10.93 -8.68
N GLU A 95 -6.76 11.18 -7.46
CA GLU A 95 -7.37 12.45 -7.03
C GLU A 95 -6.65 13.08 -5.82
N TYR A 96 -5.63 12.40 -5.28
CA TYR A 96 -4.90 12.86 -4.12
C TYR A 96 -3.83 13.89 -4.51
N HIS A 97 -3.85 15.03 -3.83
CA HIS A 97 -2.81 16.05 -3.95
C HIS A 97 -1.92 16.05 -2.71
N TRP A 98 -0.70 15.54 -2.83
CA TRP A 98 0.12 15.18 -1.68
C TRP A 98 0.44 16.33 -0.72
N ARG A 99 0.41 17.57 -1.22
CA ARG A 99 0.61 18.79 -0.42
C ARG A 99 -0.48 18.98 0.63
N ASP A 100 -1.67 18.46 0.38
CA ASP A 100 -2.81 18.53 1.29
C ASP A 100 -2.58 17.67 2.55
N GLY A 101 -1.75 16.63 2.44
CA GLY A 101 -1.39 15.72 3.54
C GLY A 101 -0.07 16.04 4.26
N ILE A 102 0.48 17.25 4.13
CA ILE A 102 1.69 17.68 4.87
C ILE A 102 1.46 18.95 5.67
N GLY A 103 2.45 19.37 6.47
CA GLY A 103 2.33 20.54 7.33
C GLY A 103 1.49 20.29 8.59
N PRO A 104 1.21 21.35 9.37
CA PRO A 104 0.43 21.26 10.60
C PRO A 104 -0.97 20.67 10.33
N ARG A 105 -1.30 19.54 10.98
CA ARG A 105 -2.52 18.76 10.70
C ARG A 105 -3.80 19.58 10.75
N GLN A 106 -3.89 20.53 11.68
CA GLN A 106 -5.05 21.40 11.87
C GLN A 106 -5.26 22.42 10.73
N LEU A 107 -4.25 22.63 9.88
CA LEU A 107 -4.31 23.53 8.73
C LEU A 107 -4.49 22.78 7.40
N ARG A 108 -4.46 21.44 7.42
CA ARG A 108 -4.64 20.62 6.22
C ARG A 108 -6.07 20.77 5.69
N PRO A 109 -6.25 20.91 4.37
CA PRO A 109 -7.58 21.04 3.80
C PRO A 109 -8.35 19.74 3.93
N LYS A 110 -9.67 19.86 4.08
CA LYS A 110 -10.58 18.72 3.99
C LYS A 110 -11.02 18.54 2.54
N MET A 111 -11.11 17.31 2.08
CA MET A 111 -11.62 16.96 0.75
C MET A 111 -12.78 15.97 0.86
N ILE A 112 -13.52 15.82 -0.23
CA ILE A 112 -14.56 14.80 -0.33
C ILE A 112 -13.95 13.59 -1.00
N ASN A 113 -14.03 12.44 -0.36
CA ASN A 113 -13.68 11.17 -0.98
C ASN A 113 -14.80 10.77 -1.95
N THR A 114 -14.64 11.15 -3.20
CA THR A 114 -15.63 11.03 -4.29
C THR A 114 -15.94 9.57 -4.63
N HIS A 115 -14.93 8.71 -4.59
CA HIS A 115 -15.02 7.29 -4.95
C HIS A 115 -15.68 6.45 -3.85
N TRP A 116 -15.45 6.80 -2.58
CA TRP A 116 -15.80 5.95 -1.44
C TRP A 116 -16.86 6.59 -0.53
N GLY A 117 -18.03 6.86 -1.10
CA GLY A 117 -19.22 7.24 -0.32
C GLY A 117 -19.35 8.72 0.02
N GLY A 118 -18.52 9.59 -0.58
CA GLY A 118 -18.61 11.04 -0.37
C GLY A 118 -18.24 11.49 1.05
N THR A 119 -17.48 10.67 1.78
CA THR A 119 -17.07 10.98 3.14
C THR A 119 -16.03 12.10 3.16
N VAL A 120 -15.99 12.85 4.26
CA VAL A 120 -14.99 13.90 4.44
C VAL A 120 -13.66 13.24 4.80
N GLU A 121 -12.67 13.47 3.95
CA GLU A 121 -11.25 13.17 4.17
C GLU A 121 -10.60 14.41 4.80
N ASP A 122 -9.98 14.28 5.98
CA ASP A 122 -9.39 15.42 6.69
C ASP A 122 -7.87 15.55 6.51
N ASN A 123 -7.25 14.63 5.76
CA ASN A 123 -5.83 14.58 5.48
C ASN A 123 -4.95 14.53 6.74
N SER A 124 -5.50 14.14 7.88
CA SER A 124 -4.74 14.01 9.14
C SER A 124 -3.73 12.87 9.10
N PHE A 125 -3.94 11.88 8.21
CA PHE A 125 -2.96 10.88 7.82
C PHE A 125 -2.44 11.18 6.41
N GLY A 126 -1.19 11.66 6.29
CA GLY A 126 -0.58 11.95 5.00
C GLY A 126 0.83 11.39 4.86
N THR A 127 1.67 12.07 4.09
CA THR A 127 3.02 11.58 3.71
C THR A 127 3.86 11.19 4.91
N HIS A 128 3.94 12.05 5.93
CA HIS A 128 4.74 11.79 7.14
C HIS A 128 4.19 10.62 7.93
N GLU A 129 2.86 10.57 8.09
CA GLU A 129 2.20 9.52 8.84
C GLU A 129 2.37 8.13 8.18
N LEU A 130 2.29 8.03 6.85
CA LEU A 130 2.56 6.77 6.15
C LEU A 130 4.02 6.34 6.32
N LEU A 131 4.97 7.22 6.01
CA LEU A 131 6.38 6.83 5.91
C LEU A 131 6.94 6.48 7.29
N ASN A 132 6.50 7.19 8.33
CA ASN A 132 6.84 6.83 9.71
C ASN A 132 6.20 5.50 10.14
N LEU A 133 4.97 5.19 9.70
CA LEU A 133 4.36 3.88 9.94
C LEU A 133 5.20 2.76 9.31
N CYS A 134 5.67 2.95 8.07
CA CYS A 134 6.52 1.97 7.39
C CYS A 134 7.83 1.75 8.15
N GLU A 135 8.47 2.80 8.67
CA GLU A 135 9.65 2.69 9.53
C GLU A 135 9.35 1.92 10.84
N LEU A 136 8.21 2.21 11.49
CA LEU A 136 7.79 1.50 12.71
C LEU A 136 7.51 0.01 12.46
N LEU A 137 6.97 -0.33 11.29
CA LEU A 137 6.69 -1.70 10.89
C LEU A 137 7.93 -2.44 10.35
N GLY A 138 8.98 -1.71 9.96
CA GLY A 138 10.14 -2.27 9.27
C GLY A 138 9.81 -2.75 7.85
N CYS A 139 8.82 -2.15 7.19
CA CYS A 139 8.39 -2.50 5.85
C CYS A 139 8.75 -1.42 4.82
N GLU A 140 8.84 -1.80 3.55
CA GLU A 140 9.09 -0.85 2.47
C GLU A 140 7.83 -0.02 2.16
N PRO A 141 7.94 1.31 2.00
CA PRO A 141 6.85 2.09 1.46
C PRO A 141 6.73 1.88 -0.06
N TYR A 142 5.49 1.66 -0.53
CA TYR A 142 5.11 1.81 -1.92
C TYR A 142 4.17 3.02 -2.03
N VAL A 143 4.64 4.08 -2.69
CA VAL A 143 3.82 5.29 -2.92
C VAL A 143 3.19 5.25 -4.31
N SER A 144 1.88 5.48 -4.41
CA SER A 144 1.17 5.68 -5.68
C SER A 144 0.98 7.17 -5.96
N ALA A 145 1.59 7.66 -7.03
CA ALA A 145 1.44 9.04 -7.49
C ALA A 145 0.18 9.26 -8.33
N ASN A 146 -0.37 10.46 -8.20
CA ASN A 146 -1.47 10.96 -9.01
C ASN A 146 -0.99 11.25 -10.45
N LEU A 147 -1.44 10.45 -11.41
CA LEU A 147 -1.24 10.71 -12.83
C LEU A 147 -2.54 11.22 -13.49
N GLY A 148 -3.70 10.77 -13.00
CA GLY A 148 -5.00 11.05 -13.58
C GLY A 148 -5.38 12.52 -13.55
N SER A 149 -5.35 13.15 -12.37
CA SER A 149 -5.73 14.56 -12.18
C SER A 149 -4.57 15.48 -11.78
N GLY A 150 -3.44 14.88 -11.39
CA GLY A 150 -2.23 15.58 -10.98
C GLY A 150 -1.39 16.09 -12.15
N THR A 151 -0.20 16.59 -11.81
CA THR A 151 0.79 17.05 -12.81
C THR A 151 2.13 16.35 -12.67
N VAL A 152 2.93 16.40 -13.74
CA VAL A 152 4.31 15.89 -13.73
C VAL A 152 5.15 16.60 -12.66
N GLU A 153 4.97 17.91 -12.49
CA GLU A 153 5.66 18.71 -11.47
C GLU A 153 5.26 18.27 -10.07
N GLU A 154 3.96 18.09 -9.82
CA GLU A 154 3.46 17.64 -8.52
C GLU A 154 4.09 16.30 -8.10
N MET A 155 4.16 15.33 -9.01
CA MET A 155 4.81 14.04 -8.74
C MET A 155 6.31 14.20 -8.47
N ALA A 156 7.01 14.98 -9.31
CA ALA A 156 8.46 15.19 -9.18
C ALA A 156 8.80 15.88 -7.85
N ASP A 157 8.04 16.90 -7.47
CA ASP A 157 8.16 17.60 -6.20
C ASP A 157 7.96 16.65 -5.02
N TRP A 158 7.01 15.72 -5.13
CA TRP A 158 6.76 14.76 -4.05
C TRP A 158 7.96 13.83 -3.82
N VAL A 159 8.56 13.35 -4.92
CA VAL A 159 9.79 12.53 -4.87
C VAL A 159 10.93 13.33 -4.23
N GLU A 160 11.14 14.59 -4.62
CA GLU A 160 12.17 15.44 -4.01
C GLU A 160 11.90 15.65 -2.52
N TYR A 161 10.67 16.02 -2.16
CA TYR A 161 10.24 16.24 -0.78
C TYR A 161 10.59 15.05 0.11
N MET A 162 10.25 13.83 -0.34
CA MET A 162 10.44 12.62 0.45
C MET A 162 11.90 12.15 0.51
N THR A 163 12.65 12.27 -0.59
CA THR A 163 13.91 11.52 -0.77
C THR A 163 15.16 12.38 -0.86
N SER A 164 15.04 13.69 -1.05
CA SER A 164 16.20 14.55 -1.25
C SER A 164 16.95 14.85 0.06
N PRO A 165 18.27 14.59 0.13
CA PRO A 165 19.11 15.03 1.24
C PRO A 165 19.60 16.48 1.05
N ALA A 166 19.31 17.11 -0.09
CA ALA A 166 19.85 18.42 -0.44
C ALA A 166 19.31 19.55 0.46
N ASP A 167 19.97 20.70 0.38
CA ASP A 167 19.42 21.98 0.83
C ASP A 167 18.61 22.57 -0.33
N SER A 168 17.34 22.17 -0.41
CA SER A 168 16.38 22.63 -1.42
C SER A 168 15.08 23.05 -0.76
N PRO A 169 14.24 23.88 -1.42
CA PRO A 169 12.97 24.30 -0.84
C PRO A 169 12.09 23.14 -0.35
N LEU A 170 12.04 22.03 -1.10
CA LEU A 170 11.20 20.89 -0.73
C LEU A 170 11.82 20.02 0.36
N ALA A 171 13.13 19.81 0.33
CA ALA A 171 13.82 19.13 1.42
C ALA A 171 13.69 19.94 2.72
N ASN A 172 13.86 21.27 2.67
CA ASN A 172 13.69 22.14 3.83
C ASN A 172 12.25 22.16 4.34
N LEU A 173 11.25 22.15 3.45
CA LEU A 173 9.85 22.00 3.84
C LEU A 173 9.59 20.66 4.57
N ARG A 174 10.29 19.58 4.20
CA ARG A 174 10.24 18.31 4.95
C ARG A 174 10.82 18.47 6.35
N ARG A 175 11.98 19.13 6.47
CA ARG A 175 12.63 19.43 7.77
C ARG A 175 11.75 20.29 8.66
N GLU A 176 11.16 21.35 8.11
CA GLU A 176 10.22 22.23 8.79
C GLU A 176 8.99 21.46 9.31
N ASN A 177 8.54 20.46 8.57
CA ASN A 177 7.45 19.57 8.97
C ASN A 177 7.86 18.47 9.95
N GLY A 178 9.09 18.50 10.48
CA GLY A 178 9.54 17.62 11.55
C GLY A 178 10.30 16.38 11.11
N ARG A 179 10.67 16.27 9.83
CA ARG A 179 11.52 15.17 9.35
C ARG A 179 12.81 15.71 8.71
N ASP A 180 13.92 15.59 9.44
CA ASP A 180 15.22 16.06 8.97
C ASP A 180 15.76 15.19 7.82
N GLU A 181 16.01 13.91 8.10
CA GLU A 181 16.56 12.95 7.14
C GLU A 181 15.54 12.55 6.06
N PRO A 182 15.94 12.33 4.80
CA PRO A 182 15.04 11.79 3.79
C PRO A 182 14.55 10.37 4.17
N TRP A 183 13.43 9.97 3.61
CA TRP A 183 13.02 8.56 3.61
C TRP A 183 13.63 7.82 2.43
N LYS A 184 13.81 6.51 2.59
CA LYS A 184 14.13 5.61 1.48
C LYS A 184 12.84 5.08 0.90
N ILE A 185 12.65 5.27 -0.40
CA ILE A 185 11.48 4.81 -1.12
C ILE A 185 11.96 4.00 -2.31
N ARG A 186 11.67 2.70 -2.28
CA ARG A 186 12.05 1.77 -3.35
C ARG A 186 10.95 1.62 -4.41
N TYR A 187 9.69 1.67 -4.00
CA TYR A 187 8.54 1.43 -4.86
C TYR A 187 7.74 2.71 -5.06
N PHE A 188 7.59 3.11 -6.32
CA PHE A 188 6.84 4.30 -6.69
C PHE A 188 5.99 4.01 -7.93
N GLY A 189 4.68 3.94 -7.74
CA GLY A 189 3.70 3.69 -8.80
C GLY A 189 3.31 4.99 -9.49
N VAL A 190 3.30 4.99 -10.83
CA VAL A 190 2.95 6.15 -11.65
C VAL A 190 1.53 5.95 -12.20
N GLY A 191 0.56 6.55 -11.50
CA GLY A 191 -0.87 6.33 -11.71
C GLY A 191 -1.39 5.02 -11.12
N ASN A 192 -2.71 4.93 -10.98
CA ASN A 192 -3.45 3.74 -10.61
C ASN A 192 -4.64 3.54 -11.58
N GLU A 193 -4.88 2.29 -12.01
CA GLU A 193 -6.07 1.91 -12.80
C GLU A 193 -6.46 2.96 -13.86
N SER A 194 -5.46 3.46 -14.61
CA SER A 194 -5.66 4.61 -15.50
C SER A 194 -6.65 4.32 -16.62
N TRP A 195 -6.95 3.05 -16.89
CA TRP A 195 -8.00 2.58 -17.79
C TRP A 195 -9.43 2.76 -17.25
N GLY A 196 -9.58 3.02 -15.95
CA GLY A 196 -10.86 3.21 -15.26
C GLY A 196 -10.87 4.53 -14.48
N CYS A 197 -10.94 4.45 -13.15
CA CYS A 197 -11.05 5.63 -12.29
C CYS A 197 -9.88 6.63 -12.42
N GLY A 198 -8.68 6.17 -12.77
CA GLY A 198 -7.52 7.04 -12.99
C GLY A 198 -7.52 7.83 -14.30
N GLY A 199 -8.63 7.87 -15.05
CA GLY A 199 -8.78 8.75 -16.23
C GLY A 199 -9.36 8.10 -17.50
N ASN A 200 -9.91 6.88 -17.43
CA ASN A 200 -10.51 6.15 -18.55
C ASN A 200 -9.63 6.13 -19.82
N MET A 201 -8.32 5.98 -19.62
CA MET A 201 -7.30 6.06 -20.67
C MET A 201 -7.23 4.76 -21.47
N ARG A 202 -7.09 4.91 -22.79
CA ARG A 202 -6.61 3.80 -23.63
C ARG A 202 -5.17 3.44 -23.25
N PRO A 203 -4.74 2.18 -23.40
CA PRO A 203 -3.38 1.76 -23.03
C PRO A 203 -2.29 2.54 -23.76
N GLU A 204 -2.49 2.93 -25.04
CA GLU A 204 -1.50 3.72 -25.77
C GLU A 204 -1.32 5.12 -25.18
N PHE A 205 -2.42 5.74 -24.76
CA PHE A 205 -2.39 7.06 -24.15
C PHE A 205 -1.74 7.01 -22.76
N TYR A 206 -2.08 6.01 -21.95
CA TYR A 206 -1.42 5.79 -20.66
C TYR A 206 0.09 5.57 -20.85
N ALA A 207 0.51 4.77 -21.83
CA ALA A 207 1.94 4.53 -22.08
C ALA A 207 2.70 5.84 -22.38
N ASP A 208 2.12 6.75 -23.17
CA ASP A 208 2.70 8.07 -23.42
C ASP A 208 2.76 8.93 -22.15
N GLN A 209 1.69 8.96 -21.34
CA GLN A 209 1.69 9.68 -20.07
C GLN A 209 2.69 9.09 -19.08
N TYR A 210 2.70 7.78 -18.88
CA TYR A 210 3.64 7.08 -18.01
C TYR A 210 5.08 7.43 -18.36
N ARG A 211 5.46 7.36 -19.64
CA ARG A 211 6.82 7.73 -20.09
C ARG A 211 7.16 9.19 -19.74
N ARG A 212 6.19 10.09 -19.92
CA ARG A 212 6.35 11.51 -19.58
C ARG A 212 6.55 11.70 -18.08
N TYR A 213 5.70 11.12 -17.23
CA TYR A 213 5.79 11.23 -15.78
C TYR A 213 7.09 10.58 -15.25
N ALA A 214 7.35 9.32 -15.61
CA ALA A 214 8.51 8.56 -15.13
C ALA A 214 9.86 9.24 -15.41
N THR A 215 9.95 10.02 -16.49
CA THR A 215 11.16 10.82 -16.82
C THR A 215 11.59 11.76 -15.68
N TYR A 216 10.64 12.26 -14.89
CA TYR A 216 10.89 13.22 -13.81
C TYR A 216 10.87 12.60 -12.42
N CYS A 217 10.66 11.29 -12.31
CA CYS A 217 10.84 10.54 -11.06
C CYS A 217 12.34 10.28 -10.84
N ARG A 218 13.06 11.27 -10.30
CA ARG A 218 14.52 11.22 -10.12
C ARG A 218 14.92 10.47 -8.84
N ASN A 219 16.06 9.78 -8.87
CA ASN A 219 16.69 9.28 -7.65
C ASN A 219 17.60 10.36 -7.04
N PHE A 220 17.27 10.81 -5.84
CA PHE A 220 18.08 11.76 -5.07
C PHE A 220 18.95 11.12 -3.98
N GLY A 221 18.74 9.83 -3.69
CA GLY A 221 19.47 9.09 -2.65
C GLY A 221 20.91 8.73 -3.05
N ASP A 222 21.17 8.59 -4.34
CA ASP A 222 22.51 8.27 -4.86
C ASP A 222 23.17 9.52 -5.43
N ARG A 223 23.95 10.23 -4.60
CA ARG A 223 24.90 11.27 -5.08
C ARG A 223 26.10 10.67 -5.82
N THR A 224 25.85 9.74 -6.74
CA THR A 224 26.80 9.24 -7.73
C THR A 224 26.24 9.40 -9.15
N GLY A 225 25.61 10.54 -9.47
CA GLY A 225 25.46 11.02 -10.85
C GLY A 225 24.82 10.09 -11.90
N ALA A 226 24.17 9.01 -11.49
CA ALA A 226 23.53 8.06 -12.38
C ALA A 226 22.04 8.05 -12.07
N SER A 227 21.25 8.54 -13.02
CA SER A 227 19.82 8.28 -13.05
C SER A 227 19.58 6.78 -12.87
N VAL A 228 18.77 6.40 -11.90
CA VAL A 228 18.22 5.05 -11.83
C VAL A 228 17.47 4.81 -13.14
N PRO A 229 17.88 3.85 -13.97
CA PRO A 229 16.97 3.31 -14.95
C PRO A 229 15.80 2.76 -14.14
N ALA A 230 14.58 3.16 -14.46
CA ALA A 230 13.42 2.40 -14.01
C ALA A 230 13.69 0.93 -14.37
N GLU A 231 13.93 0.08 -13.38
CA GLU A 231 14.00 -1.35 -13.61
C GLU A 231 12.59 -1.79 -13.98
N HIS A 232 12.33 -1.76 -15.28
CA HIS A 232 11.14 -2.30 -15.90
C HIS A 232 11.17 -3.82 -15.72
N HIS A 233 10.58 -4.30 -14.63
CA HIS A 233 10.08 -5.66 -14.60
C HIS A 233 8.76 -5.67 -15.37
N ALA A 234 8.86 -6.09 -16.64
CA ALA A 234 7.74 -6.48 -17.48
C ALA A 234 7.05 -7.74 -16.95
#